data_AF-A0A7J2KL13-F1
#
_entry.id   AF-A0A7J2KL13-F1
#
_cell.length_a   1.000
_cell.length_b   1.000
_cell.length_c   1.000
_cell.angle_alpha   90.00
_cell.angle_beta   90.00
_cell.angle_gamma   90.00
#
_symmetry.space_group_name_H-M   'P 1'
#
loop_
_entity.id
_entity.type
_entity.pdbx_description
1 polymer ?
#
loop_
_entity_poly.entity_id
_entity_poly.type
_entity_poly.pdbx_seq_one_letter_code
_entity_poly.pdbx_strand_id
1 'polypeptide(L)' 'MKLKNLKDLEEERYYKGSPDTRIYSWRLKQEAIKWVEHLHNRAMDFRGVEDWIINFFNITEEDLK' A
#
# COMPACT_ATOMS: atom_id res chain seq x y z
N MET A 1 9.00 -16.21 8.17
CA MET A 1 9.44 -15.26 7.12
C MET A 1 8.61 -13.99 7.29
N LYS A 2 9.22 -12.80 7.38
CA LYS A 2 8.47 -11.53 7.45
C LYS A 2 7.98 -11.18 6.04
N LEU A 3 6.69 -10.90 5.88
CA LEU A 3 6.15 -10.41 4.60
C LEU A 3 6.69 -9.01 4.35
N LYS A 4 7.15 -8.76 3.12
CA LYS A 4 7.65 -7.46 2.68
C LYS A 4 6.50 -6.54 2.32
N ASN A 5 6.60 -5.28 2.71
CA ASN A 5 5.70 -4.22 2.24
C ASN A 5 6.31 -3.47 1.04
N LEU A 6 5.58 -2.49 0.51
CA LEU A 6 6.02 -1.70 -0.63
C LEU A 6 7.35 -0.97 -0.38
N LYS A 7 7.56 -0.46 0.85
CA LYS A 7 8.81 0.22 1.24
C LYS A 7 10.00 -0.75 1.22
N ASP A 8 9.84 -1.96 1.75
CA ASP A 8 10.87 -3.00 1.74
C ASP A 8 11.29 -3.34 0.29
N LEU A 9 10.33 -3.36 -0.64
CA LEU A 9 10.57 -3.63 -2.06
C LEU A 9 11.24 -2.46 -2.79
N GLU A 10 10.89 -1.22 -2.44
CA GLU A 10 11.52 -0.01 -2.98
C GLU A 10 12.98 0.11 -2.55
N GLU A 11 13.28 -0.14 -1.28
CA GLU A 11 14.65 -0.10 -0.77
C GLU A 11 15.52 -1.13 -1.50
N GLU A 12 15.06 -2.37 -1.63
CA GLU A 12 15.78 -3.42 -2.37
C GLU A 12 16.04 -3.06 -3.84
N ARG A 13 15.13 -2.33 -4.50
CA ARG A 13 15.32 -1.88 -5.88
C ARG A 13 16.19 -0.64 -6.01
N TYR A 14 16.14 0.27 -5.03
CA TYR A 14 17.02 1.43 -4.97
C TYR A 14 18.48 0.99 -4.89
N TYR A 15 18.78 0.00 -4.04
CA TYR A 15 20.11 -0.62 -3.97
C TYR A 15 20.52 -1.34 -5.26
N LYS A 16 19.58 -1.66 -6.16
CA LYS A 16 19.82 -2.23 -7.49
C LYS A 16 19.88 -1.18 -8.62
N GLY A 17 19.82 0.12 -8.31
CA GLY A 17 20.12 1.20 -9.25
C GLY A 17 18.99 1.65 -10.18
N SER A 18 17.71 1.51 -9.80
CA SER A 18 16.57 1.96 -10.62
C SER A 18 15.82 3.14 -9.98
N PRO A 19 16.10 4.40 -10.39
CA PRO A 19 15.57 5.61 -9.73
C PRO A 19 14.08 5.92 -10.02
N ASP A 20 13.50 5.37 -11.09
CA ASP A 20 12.21 5.82 -11.64
C ASP A 20 10.96 5.23 -10.94
N THR A 21 11.15 4.41 -9.91
CA THR A 21 10.06 3.62 -9.28
C THR A 21 9.28 4.38 -8.20
N ARG A 22 9.84 5.44 -7.60
CA ARG A 22 9.17 6.21 -6.53
C ARG A 22 7.90 6.94 -6.97
N ILE A 23 7.88 7.43 -8.21
CA ILE A 23 6.68 8.10 -8.77
C ILE A 23 5.55 7.06 -8.96
N TYR A 24 5.92 5.85 -9.36
CA TYR A 24 4.96 4.77 -9.58
C TYR A 24 4.35 4.28 -8.27
N SER A 25 5.17 4.11 -7.23
CA SER A 25 4.71 3.64 -5.92
C SER A 25 3.86 4.64 -5.16
N TRP A 26 4.19 5.94 -5.22
CA TRP A 26 3.33 6.99 -4.67
C TRP A 26 1.93 6.97 -5.29
N ARG A 27 1.83 6.83 -6.62
CA ARG A 27 0.53 6.70 -7.31
C ARG A 27 -0.23 5.45 -6.87
N LEU A 28 0.46 4.31 -6.74
CA LEU A 28 -0.18 3.08 -6.27
C LEU A 28 -0.67 3.21 -4.83
N LYS A 29 0.07 3.88 -3.94
CA LYS A 29 -0.39 4.14 -2.57
C LYS A 29 -1.67 4.99 -2.56
N GLN A 30 -1.76 5.99 -3.42
CA GLN A 30 -2.99 6.81 -3.58
C GLN A 30 -4.18 5.99 -4.10
N GLU A 31 -3.98 5.10 -5.06
CA GLU A 31 -5.06 4.18 -5.51
C GLU A 31 -5.45 3.18 -4.42
N ALA A 32 -4.49 2.67 -3.65
CA ALA A 32 -4.74 1.76 -2.54
C ALA A 32 -5.56 2.43 -1.42
N ILE A 33 -5.34 3.70 -1.13
CA ILE A 33 -6.18 4.49 -0.19
C ILE A 33 -7.64 4.50 -0.66
N LYS A 34 -7.88 4.79 -1.95
CA LYS A 34 -9.24 4.75 -2.53
C LYS A 34 -9.89 3.37 -2.42
N TRP A 35 -9.11 2.30 -2.58
CA TRP A 35 -9.62 0.93 -2.40
C TRP A 35 -10.03 0.68 -0.95
N VAL A 36 -9.22 1.10 0.02
CA VAL A 36 -9.55 0.98 1.46
C VAL A 36 -10.85 1.74 1.77
N GLU A 37 -10.96 3.00 1.35
CA GLU A 37 -12.18 3.80 1.54
C GLU A 37 -13.42 3.14 0.91
N HIS A 38 -13.26 2.59 -0.30
CA HIS A 38 -14.36 1.91 -0.99
C HIS A 38 -14.77 0.60 -0.31
N LEU A 39 -13.81 -0.14 0.24
CA LEU A 39 -14.07 -1.38 0.98
C LEU A 39 -14.73 -1.08 2.33
N HIS A 40 -14.26 -0.05 3.05
CA HIS A 40 -14.80 0.39 4.33
C HIS A 40 -16.29 0.75 4.24
N ASN A 41 -16.70 1.33 3.12
CA ASN A 41 -18.08 1.73 2.85
C ASN A 41 -19.00 0.59 2.41
N ARG A 42 -18.50 -0.64 2.25
CA ARG A 42 -19.30 -1.81 1.84
C ARG A 42 -19.62 -2.70 3.05
N ALA A 43 -20.88 -3.14 3.14
CA ALA A 43 -21.36 -4.06 4.18
C ALA A 43 -20.89 -5.53 4.02
N MET A 44 -19.88 -5.79 3.18
CA MET A 44 -19.32 -7.13 2.95
C MET A 44 -18.03 -7.30 3.76
N ASP A 45 -17.81 -8.49 4.30
CA ASP A 45 -16.63 -8.80 5.12
C ASP A 45 -15.37 -8.93 4.25
N PHE A 46 -14.79 -7.79 3.89
CA PHE A 46 -13.50 -7.68 3.19
C PHE A 46 -12.34 -7.38 4.13
N ARG A 47 -12.50 -7.60 5.45
CA ARG A 47 -11.48 -7.23 6.46
C ARG A 47 -10.09 -7.78 6.14
N GLY A 48 -10.00 -9.04 5.68
CA GLY A 48 -8.72 -9.63 5.28
C GLY A 48 -8.06 -8.97 4.05
N VAL A 49 -8.86 -8.41 3.14
CA VAL A 49 -8.36 -7.67 1.97
C VAL A 49 -7.96 -6.26 2.36
N GLU A 50 -8.80 -5.58 3.15
CA GLU A 50 -8.53 -4.24 3.69
C GLU A 50 -7.24 -4.23 4.51
N ASP A 51 -7.10 -5.16 5.46
CA ASP A 51 -5.90 -5.32 6.29
C ASP A 51 -4.66 -5.59 5.43
N TRP A 52 -4.79 -6.41 4.38
CA TRP A 52 -3.67 -6.67 3.48
C TRP A 52 -3.23 -5.41 2.72
N ILE A 53 -4.19 -4.63 2.19
CA ILE A 53 -3.90 -3.39 1.45
C ILE A 53 -3.22 -2.38 2.38
N ILE A 54 -3.76 -2.16 3.59
CA ILE A 54 -3.19 -1.23 4.58
C ILE A 54 -1.74 -1.61 4.91
N ASN A 55 -1.50 -2.89 5.21
CA ASN A 55 -0.18 -3.38 5.58
C ASN A 55 0.82 -3.39 4.41
N PHE A 56 0.39 -3.75 3.21
CA PHE A 56 1.27 -3.83 2.05
C PHE A 56 1.70 -2.43 1.57
N PHE A 57 0.77 -1.47 1.53
CA PHE A 57 1.04 -0.11 1.06
C PHE A 57 1.53 0.84 2.16
N ASN A 58 1.68 0.38 3.41
CA ASN A 58 1.98 1.21 4.58
C ASN A 58 1.05 2.44 4.64
N ILE A 59 -0.26 2.19 4.54
CA ILE A 59 -1.29 3.21 4.72
C ILE A 59 -1.46 3.45 6.22
N THR A 60 -1.42 4.71 6.63
CA THR A 60 -1.58 5.13 8.03
C THR A 60 -2.98 5.67 8.27
N GLU A 61 -3.38 5.83 9.54
CA GLU A 61 -4.65 6.49 9.87
C GLU A 61 -4.71 7.94 9.35
N GLU A 62 -3.57 8.62 9.19
CA GLU A 62 -3.52 9.97 8.61
C GLU A 62 -3.79 9.96 7.11
N ASP A 63 -3.41 8.89 6.40
CA ASP A 63 -3.69 8.72 4.98
C ASP A 63 -5.20 8.49 4.70
N LEU A 64 -5.99 8.14 5.72
CA LEU A 64 -7.43 7.83 5.66
C LEU A 64 -8.34 8.95 6.22
N LYS A 65 -7.78 10.12 6.58
CA LYS A 65 -8.49 11.28 7.14
C LYS A 65 -8.61 12.40 6.13
#